data_AF-A0A7R9JAQ7-F1
#
_entry.id   AF-A0A7R9JAQ7-F1
#
_cell.length_a   1.000
_cell.length_b   1.000
_cell.length_c   1.000
_cell.angle_alpha   90.00
_cell.angle_beta   90.00
_cell.angle_gamma   90.00
#
_symmetry.space_group_name_H-M   'P 1'
#
loop_
_entity.id
_entity.type
_entity.pdbx_description
1 polymer ?
#
loop_
_entity_poly.entity_id
_entity_poly.type
_entity_poly.pdbx_seq_one_letter_code
_entity_poly.pdbx_strand_id
1 'polypeptide(L)'
;MTHFQPTYARQAFPCFDQPNFKSKFLVKLVRPSEGYSALSNMNQVKEIPDSPKTGLTTVEFQESILMPTYLLCFVISDFQRLPPIQITQRFPFSVYSTPFQEVTESFVKADSTAKKSKKYDDYRWDVPITYITGSNNEVHRAWFMSDMESLSIDCPASEPWVKFNYRQIGYYRVNYDPTEWKKLSDVLYTDENVFKPSDRAHLLEDAFKLADSGLLDYETPLELSQFLEKETHFVPWATAYNIFSFLHDMLNHSKTYPKLRKYFTNLVKKAYDDLGWEVKDNDSYLRKRARSIVLRLACEFGHQECLKEVGQRFSAWILSPEERLHPDIRDIIY
;
A
#
# COMPACT_ATOMS: atom_id res chain seq x y z
N MET A 1 -2.43 17.66 -3.29
CA MET A 1 -1.41 17.53 -4.35
C MET A 1 -1.56 16.15 -4.96
N THR A 2 -1.65 16.04 -6.28
CA THR A 2 -1.61 14.73 -6.92
C THR A 2 -0.18 14.21 -6.94
N HIS A 3 0.04 13.01 -6.44
CA HIS A 3 1.31 12.30 -6.54
C HIS A 3 1.06 10.96 -7.21
N PHE A 4 1.04 10.97 -8.53
CA PHE A 4 0.93 9.75 -9.31
C PHE A 4 2.33 9.15 -9.38
N GLN A 5 2.61 8.17 -8.53
CA GLN A 5 3.74 7.27 -8.77
C GLN A 5 3.54 6.58 -10.15
N PRO A 6 4.59 6.04 -10.80
CA PRO A 6 4.40 5.23 -12.02
C PRO A 6 3.31 4.18 -11.79
N THR A 7 2.38 4.02 -12.74
CA THR A 7 1.13 3.19 -12.71
C THR A 7 -0.09 3.76 -11.99
N TYR A 8 0.04 4.85 -11.22
CA TYR A 8 -1.08 5.44 -10.46
C TYR A 8 -1.82 6.55 -11.22
N ALA A 9 -1.31 7.03 -12.36
CA ALA A 9 -1.97 8.10 -13.11
C ALA A 9 -3.31 7.62 -13.72
N ARG A 10 -3.46 6.30 -13.85
CA ARG A 10 -4.70 5.62 -14.29
C ARG A 10 -5.91 5.89 -13.40
N GLN A 11 -5.68 6.25 -12.14
CA GLN A 11 -6.74 6.61 -11.21
C GLN A 11 -7.42 7.94 -11.58
N ALA A 12 -6.71 8.81 -12.32
CA ALA A 12 -7.21 10.10 -12.75
C ALA A 12 -7.49 10.18 -14.25
N PHE A 13 -6.78 9.40 -15.08
CA PHE A 13 -6.87 9.46 -16.54
C PHE A 13 -6.90 8.06 -17.16
N PRO A 14 -7.76 7.78 -18.15
CA PRO A 14 -7.68 6.56 -18.94
C PRO A 14 -6.44 6.59 -19.85
N CYS A 15 -5.27 6.22 -19.30
CA CYS A 15 -3.98 6.40 -19.98
C CYS A 15 -3.00 5.24 -19.76
N PHE A 16 -2.00 5.15 -20.64
CA PHE A 16 -0.77 4.39 -20.38
C PHE A 16 0.24 5.33 -19.70
N ASP A 17 0.74 4.93 -18.54
CA ASP A 17 1.53 5.77 -17.64
C ASP A 17 2.90 5.17 -17.28
N GLN A 18 3.49 4.46 -18.25
CA GLN A 18 4.87 4.01 -18.19
C GLN A 18 5.82 5.11 -18.70
N PRO A 19 7.10 5.14 -18.28
CA PRO A 19 8.07 6.20 -18.64
C PRO A 19 8.25 6.48 -20.14
N ASN A 20 8.02 5.47 -20.98
CA ASN A 20 8.23 5.57 -22.42
C ASN A 20 7.04 6.18 -23.17
N PHE A 21 5.84 6.20 -22.57
CA PHE A 21 4.66 6.80 -23.18
C PHE A 21 4.48 8.22 -22.65
N LYS A 22 4.43 9.20 -23.55
CA LYS A 22 4.36 10.62 -23.22
C LYS A 22 3.21 11.29 -23.94
N SER A 23 2.61 12.29 -23.30
CA SER A 23 1.56 13.12 -23.87
C SER A 23 1.76 14.59 -23.50
N LYS A 24 1.01 15.46 -24.17
CA LYS A 24 0.83 16.84 -23.77
C LYS A 24 -0.52 17.01 -23.09
N PHE A 25 -0.57 17.86 -22.08
CA PHE A 25 -1.75 18.08 -21.27
C PHE A 25 -2.17 19.55 -21.33
N LEU A 26 -3.44 19.78 -21.62
CA LEU A 26 -4.09 21.07 -21.43
C LEU A 26 -4.97 20.98 -20.18
N VAL A 27 -4.55 21.64 -19.10
CA VAL A 27 -5.21 21.51 -17.79
C VAL A 27 -6.11 22.71 -17.53
N LYS A 28 -7.36 22.42 -17.12
CA LYS A 28 -8.30 23.40 -16.58
C LYS A 28 -8.79 22.91 -15.22
N LEU A 29 -8.71 23.76 -14.21
CA LEU A 29 -9.13 23.43 -12.85
C LEU A 29 -10.26 24.36 -12.43
N VAL A 30 -11.27 23.80 -11.77
CA VAL A 30 -12.40 24.57 -11.24
C VAL A 30 -12.28 24.59 -9.71
N ARG A 31 -12.19 25.77 -9.13
CA ARG A 31 -12.07 25.98 -7.69
C ARG A 31 -13.20 26.86 -7.14
N PRO A 32 -13.51 26.85 -5.83
CA PRO A 32 -14.27 27.92 -5.20
C PRO A 32 -13.61 29.28 -5.46
N SER A 33 -14.41 30.31 -5.76
CA SER A 33 -13.92 31.66 -6.08
C SER A 33 -13.21 32.34 -4.91
N GLU A 34 -13.57 32.01 -3.68
CA GLU A 34 -12.97 32.55 -2.46
C GLU A 34 -12.15 31.49 -1.73
N GLY A 35 -11.04 31.91 -1.12
CA GLY A 35 -10.26 31.08 -0.20
C GLY A 35 -9.40 29.98 -0.81
N TYR A 36 -9.51 29.69 -2.11
CA TYR A 36 -8.74 28.63 -2.78
C TYR A 36 -7.87 29.16 -3.91
N SER A 37 -6.77 28.47 -4.19
CA SER A 37 -5.87 28.67 -5.31
C SER A 37 -5.73 27.39 -6.12
N ALA A 38 -5.35 27.51 -7.39
CA ALA A 38 -5.13 26.39 -8.29
C ALA A 38 -3.71 26.43 -8.86
N LEU A 39 -3.01 25.30 -8.87
CA LEU A 39 -1.65 25.17 -9.40
C LEU A 39 -1.54 23.95 -10.33
N SER A 40 -0.65 24.03 -11.31
CA SER A 40 -0.27 22.91 -12.18
C SER A 40 1.21 23.03 -12.59
N ASN A 41 1.75 22.05 -13.33
CA ASN A 41 3.13 22.04 -13.82
C ASN A 41 3.47 23.26 -14.70
N MET A 42 2.46 23.83 -15.35
CA MET A 42 2.61 24.90 -16.32
C MET A 42 2.08 26.22 -15.78
N ASN A 43 2.50 27.33 -16.38
CA ASN A 43 2.06 28.66 -15.96
C ASN A 43 0.55 28.83 -16.17
N GLN A 44 -0.10 29.51 -15.23
CA GLN A 44 -1.49 29.96 -15.37
C GLN A 44 -1.59 30.95 -16.55
N VAL A 45 -2.56 30.73 -17.43
CA VAL A 45 -2.84 31.58 -18.59
C VAL A 45 -3.92 32.60 -18.25
N LYS A 46 -5.03 32.13 -17.67
CA LYS A 46 -6.16 32.99 -17.32
C LYS A 46 -7.02 32.37 -16.23
N GLU A 47 -7.86 33.21 -15.66
CA GLU A 47 -8.84 32.87 -14.64
C GLU A 47 -10.19 33.45 -15.05
N ILE A 48 -11.24 32.62 -14.97
CA ILE A 48 -12.59 32.95 -15.42
C ILE A 48 -13.51 32.82 -14.21
N PRO A 49 -13.89 33.95 -13.57
CA PRO A 49 -14.85 33.96 -12.47
C PRO A 49 -16.23 33.47 -12.91
N ASP A 50 -17.00 32.95 -11.96
CA ASP A 50 -18.37 32.43 -12.12
C ASP A 50 -18.52 31.40 -13.24
N SER A 51 -17.49 30.58 -13.42
CA SER A 51 -17.44 29.51 -14.42
C SER A 51 -17.03 28.20 -13.77
N PRO A 52 -17.81 27.11 -13.92
CA PRO A 52 -19.00 26.97 -14.78
C PRO A 52 -20.31 27.51 -14.17
N LYS A 53 -20.29 27.96 -12.91
CA LYS A 53 -21.45 28.52 -12.20
C LYS A 53 -20.98 29.56 -11.18
N THR A 54 -21.91 30.40 -10.72
CA THR A 54 -21.65 31.44 -9.71
C THR A 54 -20.95 30.88 -8.47
N GLY A 55 -19.91 31.58 -8.00
CA GLY A 55 -19.10 31.18 -6.85
C GLY A 55 -18.00 30.15 -7.16
N LEU A 56 -17.87 29.72 -8.42
CA LEU A 56 -16.73 28.93 -8.90
C LEU A 56 -15.88 29.73 -9.89
N THR A 57 -14.59 29.46 -9.90
CA THR A 57 -13.64 30.08 -10.80
C THR A 57 -12.87 29.00 -11.56
N THR A 58 -12.84 29.11 -12.89
CA THR A 58 -12.08 28.22 -13.76
C THR A 58 -10.71 28.81 -14.07
N VAL A 59 -9.65 28.08 -13.76
CA VAL A 59 -8.26 28.45 -14.02
C VAL A 59 -7.72 27.60 -15.16
N GLU A 60 -7.20 28.25 -16.21
CA GLU A 60 -6.59 27.57 -17.36
C GLU A 60 -5.07 27.71 -17.33
N PHE A 61 -4.36 26.61 -17.60
CA PHE A 61 -2.91 26.54 -17.64
C PHE A 61 -2.39 26.34 -19.07
N GLN A 62 -1.12 26.68 -19.31
CA GLN A 62 -0.47 26.45 -20.60
C GLN A 62 -0.40 24.95 -20.91
N GLU A 63 -0.38 24.61 -22.21
CA GLU A 63 -0.13 23.25 -22.66
C GLU A 63 1.24 22.76 -22.15
N SER A 64 1.29 21.55 -21.60
CA SER A 64 2.53 20.97 -21.10
C SER A 64 3.52 20.62 -22.22
N ILE A 65 4.80 20.53 -21.84
CA ILE A 65 5.79 19.80 -22.65
C ILE A 65 5.38 18.33 -22.76
N LEU A 66 5.96 17.64 -23.76
CA LEU A 66 5.76 16.20 -23.93
C LEU A 66 6.36 15.45 -22.72
N MET A 67 5.51 14.87 -21.88
CA MET A 67 5.91 14.26 -20.61
C MET A 67 5.15 12.97 -20.31
N PRO A 68 5.75 12.03 -19.55
CA PRO A 68 5.02 10.88 -19.01
C PRO A 68 3.84 11.32 -18.14
N THR A 69 2.71 10.61 -18.25
CA THR A 69 1.45 10.99 -17.59
C THR A 69 1.54 11.05 -16.07
N TYR A 70 2.36 10.20 -15.45
CA TYR A 70 2.55 10.18 -13.99
C TYR A 70 3.25 11.43 -13.45
N LEU A 71 3.91 12.23 -14.29
CA LEU A 71 4.52 13.50 -13.86
C LEU A 71 3.52 14.67 -13.84
N LEU A 72 2.30 14.48 -14.34
CA LEU A 72 1.27 15.52 -14.31
C LEU A 72 0.85 15.77 -12.85
N CYS A 73 0.89 17.04 -12.45
CA CYS A 73 0.57 17.50 -11.12
C CYS A 73 -0.43 18.66 -11.18
N PHE A 74 -1.43 18.61 -10.31
CA PHE A 74 -2.28 19.74 -10.04
C PHE A 74 -2.68 19.80 -8.56
N VAL A 75 -3.01 21.00 -8.11
CA VAL A 75 -3.40 21.29 -6.73
C VAL A 75 -4.56 22.28 -6.73
N ILE A 76 -5.58 22.01 -5.92
CA ILE A 76 -6.58 23.00 -5.51
C ILE A 76 -6.51 23.05 -3.99
N SER A 77 -6.17 24.20 -3.42
CA SER A 77 -5.94 24.33 -1.98
C SER A 77 -6.09 25.77 -1.50
N ASP A 78 -6.40 25.92 -0.22
CA ASP A 78 -6.41 27.17 0.55
C ASP A 78 -5.03 27.57 1.09
N PHE A 79 -3.97 27.00 0.53
CA PHE A 79 -2.61 27.20 1.00
C PHE A 79 -2.13 28.63 0.74
N GLN A 80 -1.38 29.17 1.70
CA GLN A 80 -0.76 30.48 1.56
C GLN A 80 0.55 30.34 0.78
N ARG A 81 0.74 31.24 -0.18
CA ARG A 81 1.96 31.32 -0.98
C ARG A 81 2.99 32.18 -0.25
N LEU A 82 4.13 31.59 0.08
CA LEU A 82 5.29 32.35 0.55
C LEU A 82 5.95 33.13 -0.61
N PRO A 83 6.56 34.30 -0.32
CA PRO A 83 7.36 35.03 -1.30
C PRO A 83 8.39 34.11 -1.97
N PRO A 84 8.72 34.32 -3.26
CA PRO A 84 9.71 33.49 -3.94
C PRO A 84 11.07 33.50 -3.22
N ILE A 85 11.61 32.32 -2.95
CA ILE A 85 12.89 32.12 -2.29
C ILE A 85 13.93 31.70 -3.33
N GLN A 86 15.09 32.37 -3.33
CA GLN A 86 16.21 32.02 -4.19
C GLN A 86 17.16 31.07 -3.45
N ILE A 87 17.06 29.77 -3.74
CA ILE A 87 17.90 28.75 -3.11
C ILE A 87 18.97 28.22 -4.07
N THR A 88 18.65 28.12 -5.36
CA THR A 88 19.59 27.69 -6.40
C THR A 88 19.90 28.84 -7.35
N GLN A 89 20.98 28.73 -8.13
CA GLN A 89 21.35 29.75 -9.11
C GLN A 89 20.42 29.81 -10.34
N ARG A 90 19.44 28.90 -10.50
CA ARG A 90 18.71 28.74 -11.76
C ARG A 90 17.37 29.47 -11.82
N PHE A 91 16.55 29.40 -10.76
CA PHE A 91 15.26 30.10 -10.71
C PHE A 91 14.75 30.20 -9.26
N PRO A 92 14.02 31.27 -8.92
CA PRO A 92 13.31 31.36 -7.64
C PRO A 92 12.16 30.36 -7.62
N PHE A 93 11.85 29.82 -6.44
CA PHE A 93 10.65 29.00 -6.26
C PHE A 93 9.80 29.52 -5.10
N SER A 94 8.49 29.31 -5.16
CA SER A 94 7.56 29.65 -4.09
C SER A 94 7.12 28.38 -3.37
N VAL A 95 6.93 28.48 -2.05
CA VAL A 95 6.39 27.41 -1.21
C VAL A 95 4.93 27.73 -0.88
N TYR A 96 4.09 26.70 -0.87
CA TYR A 96 2.69 26.79 -0.48
C TYR A 96 2.47 25.91 0.74
N SER A 97 1.93 26.46 1.82
CA SER A 97 1.69 25.73 3.07
C SER A 97 0.30 26.02 3.64
N THR A 98 -0.17 25.15 4.54
CA THR A 98 -1.41 25.41 5.27
C THR A 98 -1.25 26.66 6.14
N PRO A 99 -2.33 27.42 6.39
CA PRO A 99 -2.28 28.60 7.27
C PRO A 99 -1.78 28.32 8.69
N PHE A 100 -1.89 27.06 9.16
CA PHE A 100 -1.48 26.65 10.50
C PHE A 100 -0.01 26.24 10.60
N GLN A 101 0.69 26.08 9.48
CA GLN A 101 2.12 25.78 9.48
C GLN A 101 2.92 27.07 9.32
N GLU A 102 3.64 27.47 10.36
CA GLU A 102 4.65 28.52 10.30
C GLU A 102 5.89 28.03 9.54
N VAL A 103 5.79 27.99 8.21
CA VAL A 103 6.94 27.67 7.35
C VAL A 103 7.77 28.93 7.15
N THR A 104 8.97 28.95 7.73
CA THR A 104 9.94 30.04 7.60
C THR A 104 10.92 29.79 6.46
N GLU A 105 11.49 30.86 5.90
CA GLU A 105 12.53 30.77 4.86
C GLU A 105 13.71 29.89 5.31
N SER A 106 14.05 29.91 6.60
CA SER A 106 15.07 29.06 7.22
C SER A 106 14.77 27.57 7.13
N PHE A 107 13.50 27.18 7.32
CA PHE A 107 13.09 25.77 7.21
C PHE A 107 13.30 25.25 5.79
N VAL A 108 12.92 26.05 4.78
CA VAL A 108 13.07 25.70 3.35
C VAL A 108 14.54 25.64 2.93
N LYS A 109 15.38 26.55 3.43
CA LYS A 109 16.84 26.53 3.17
C LYS A 109 17.52 25.31 3.80
N ALA A 110 17.11 24.88 4.99
CA ALA A 110 17.63 23.67 5.62
C ALA A 110 17.31 22.40 4.80
N ASP A 111 16.07 22.27 4.33
CA ASP A 111 15.62 21.10 3.55
C ASP A 111 16.26 21.05 2.15
N SER A 112 16.37 22.21 1.49
CA SER A 112 16.97 22.29 0.15
C SER A 112 18.49 22.17 0.09
N THR A 113 19.17 22.38 1.23
CA THR A 113 20.61 22.09 1.39
C THR A 113 20.88 20.65 1.81
N ALA A 114 19.84 19.85 2.09
CA ALA A 114 19.97 18.41 2.15
C ALA A 114 20.53 17.95 0.81
N LYS A 115 21.81 17.56 0.83
CA LYS A 115 22.59 17.21 -0.37
C LYS A 115 21.75 16.31 -1.26
N LYS A 116 21.59 16.70 -2.54
CA LYS A 116 21.16 15.77 -3.60
C LYS A 116 21.92 14.47 -3.38
N SER A 117 21.18 13.43 -3.03
CA SER A 117 21.72 12.14 -2.70
C SER A 117 22.61 11.69 -3.87
N LYS A 118 23.77 11.09 -3.55
CA LYS A 118 24.65 10.45 -4.55
C LYS A 118 23.80 9.57 -5.48
N LYS A 119 24.27 9.38 -6.71
CA LYS A 119 23.72 8.42 -7.68
C LYS A 119 23.36 7.11 -6.96
N TYR A 120 22.14 6.59 -7.17
CA TYR A 120 21.58 5.43 -6.45
C TYR A 120 22.43 4.14 -6.56
N ASP A 121 23.42 4.10 -7.45
CA ASP A 121 24.21 2.91 -7.75
C ASP A 121 25.24 2.53 -6.65
N ASP A 122 25.63 3.44 -5.75
CA ASP A 122 26.70 3.21 -4.75
C ASP A 122 26.20 3.09 -3.30
N TYR A 123 24.88 2.95 -3.06
CA TYR A 123 24.39 2.79 -1.69
C TYR A 123 24.60 1.36 -1.21
N ARG A 124 25.40 1.25 -0.16
CA ARG A 124 25.57 0.02 0.62
C ARG A 124 25.20 0.32 2.07
N TRP A 125 24.62 -0.66 2.74
CA TRP A 125 24.19 -0.55 4.14
C TRP A 125 24.87 -1.62 4.98
N ASP A 126 25.19 -1.27 6.21
CA ASP A 126 25.53 -2.27 7.24
C ASP A 126 24.21 -2.89 7.71
N VAL A 127 24.00 -4.17 7.37
CA VAL A 127 22.72 -4.86 7.63
C VAL A 127 22.89 -5.82 8.81
N PRO A 128 22.19 -5.58 9.94
CA PRO A 128 22.14 -6.53 11.04
C PRO A 128 21.16 -7.66 10.69
N ILE A 129 21.70 -8.78 10.25
CA ILE A 129 20.93 -9.97 9.90
C ILE A 129 20.56 -10.73 11.17
N THR A 130 19.28 -11.06 11.30
CA THR A 130 18.80 -12.04 12.28
C THR A 130 18.17 -13.21 11.56
N TYR A 131 18.30 -14.43 12.08
CA TYR A 131 17.63 -15.60 11.52
C TYR A 131 17.33 -16.66 12.57
N ILE A 132 16.37 -17.52 12.25
CA ILE A 132 16.02 -18.73 13.01
C ILE A 132 16.00 -19.92 12.05
N THR A 133 16.23 -21.11 12.58
CA THR A 133 16.14 -22.37 11.84
C THR A 133 15.18 -23.34 12.54
N GLY A 134 14.74 -24.37 11.83
CA GLY A 134 13.68 -25.25 12.32
C GLY A 134 14.04 -26.21 13.46
N SER A 135 15.33 -26.44 13.76
CA SER A 135 15.72 -27.39 14.82
C SER A 135 15.46 -26.88 16.24
N ASN A 136 15.71 -25.60 16.53
CA ASN A 136 15.64 -25.07 17.89
C ASN A 136 15.03 -23.65 18.02
N ASN A 137 14.65 -23.01 16.91
CA ASN A 137 14.17 -21.62 16.88
C ASN A 137 15.10 -20.62 17.62
N GLU A 138 16.38 -20.94 17.74
CA GLU A 138 17.36 -20.06 18.36
C GLU A 138 17.61 -18.85 17.44
N VAL A 139 17.68 -17.66 18.04
CA VAL A 139 17.86 -16.42 17.29
C VAL A 139 19.35 -16.18 17.07
N HIS A 140 19.80 -16.43 15.85
CA HIS A 140 21.14 -16.15 15.40
C HIS A 140 21.25 -14.72 14.84
N ARG A 141 22.46 -14.15 14.90
CA ARG A 141 22.75 -12.79 14.44
C ARG A 141 24.05 -12.78 13.65
N ALA A 142 24.07 -12.02 12.56
CA ALA A 142 25.26 -11.76 11.78
C ALA A 142 25.23 -10.30 11.27
N TRP A 143 26.40 -9.71 11.06
CA TRP A 143 26.51 -8.40 10.42
C TRP A 143 26.96 -8.58 8.98
N PHE A 144 26.18 -8.06 8.05
CA PHE A 144 26.59 -7.92 6.65
C PHE A 144 27.02 -6.47 6.45
N MET A 145 28.33 -6.25 6.51
CA MET A 145 28.91 -4.92 6.43
C MET A 145 28.88 -4.40 5.00
N SER A 146 28.75 -3.08 4.85
CA SER A 146 28.65 -2.41 3.54
C SER A 146 29.88 -2.59 2.65
N ASP A 147 31.04 -2.94 3.18
CA ASP A 147 32.25 -3.24 2.41
C ASP A 147 32.30 -4.69 1.90
N MET A 148 31.43 -5.58 2.41
CA MET A 148 31.36 -6.98 1.98
C MET A 148 30.56 -7.12 0.68
N GLU A 149 30.99 -8.04 -0.19
CA GLU A 149 30.22 -8.41 -1.40
C GLU A 149 29.21 -9.52 -1.10
N SER A 150 29.55 -10.43 -0.20
CA SER A 150 28.71 -11.53 0.26
C SER A 150 29.03 -11.90 1.71
N LEU A 151 28.08 -12.57 2.35
CA LEU A 151 28.23 -13.13 3.69
C LEU A 151 27.87 -14.61 3.64
N SER A 152 28.77 -15.47 4.11
CA SER A 152 28.51 -16.89 4.29
C SER A 152 28.08 -17.16 5.73
N ILE A 153 26.94 -17.83 5.90
CA ILE A 153 26.40 -18.24 7.20
C ILE A 153 26.33 -19.77 7.19
N ASP A 154 27.05 -20.41 8.11
CA ASP A 154 27.02 -21.86 8.24
C ASP A 154 25.65 -22.29 8.78
N CYS A 155 24.88 -22.99 7.94
CA CYS A 155 23.62 -23.60 8.31
C CYS A 155 23.76 -25.12 8.11
N PRO A 156 23.58 -25.94 9.17
CA PRO A 156 23.65 -27.39 9.02
C PRO A 156 22.69 -27.88 7.94
N ALA A 157 23.15 -28.76 7.05
CA ALA A 157 22.30 -29.32 5.98
C ALA A 157 21.08 -30.10 6.51
N SER A 158 21.08 -30.45 7.80
CA SER A 158 19.96 -31.07 8.52
C SER A 158 18.83 -30.09 8.86
N GLU A 159 19.04 -28.78 8.76
CA GLU A 159 17.99 -27.81 9.08
C GLU A 159 16.86 -27.89 8.06
N PRO A 160 15.59 -28.03 8.51
CA PRO A 160 14.47 -28.23 7.60
C PRO A 160 14.11 -26.95 6.82
N TRP A 161 14.46 -25.78 7.37
CA TRP A 161 14.27 -24.47 6.75
C TRP A 161 15.10 -23.40 7.49
N VAL A 162 15.34 -22.27 6.83
CA VAL A 162 15.89 -21.05 7.43
C VAL A 162 14.97 -19.85 7.18
N LYS A 163 14.76 -19.04 8.22
CA LYS A 163 13.99 -17.79 8.15
C LYS A 163 14.83 -16.62 8.61
N PHE A 164 15.22 -15.76 7.68
CA PHE A 164 15.91 -14.50 7.96
C PHE A 164 14.95 -13.36 8.34
N ASN A 165 15.49 -12.31 8.93
CA ASN A 165 14.77 -11.17 9.49
C ASN A 165 13.71 -11.60 10.51
N TYR A 166 14.15 -12.25 11.59
CA TYR A 166 13.26 -12.74 12.64
C TYR A 166 12.43 -11.59 13.22
N ARG A 167 11.10 -11.74 13.18
CA ARG A 167 10.09 -10.74 13.57
C ARG A 167 10.13 -9.43 12.79
N GLN A 168 10.75 -9.40 11.60
CA GLN A 168 10.79 -8.23 10.72
C GLN A 168 11.36 -6.98 11.42
N ILE A 169 12.40 -7.17 12.25
CA ILE A 169 13.02 -6.06 12.98
C ILE A 169 13.91 -5.23 12.05
N GLY A 170 14.56 -5.89 11.09
CA GLY A 170 15.42 -5.26 10.11
C GLY A 170 14.63 -4.58 8.99
N TYR A 171 15.10 -3.40 8.56
CA TYR A 171 14.53 -2.66 7.45
C TYR A 171 15.09 -3.15 6.10
N TYR A 172 14.78 -4.40 5.76
CA TYR A 172 15.17 -5.03 4.51
C TYR A 172 14.20 -6.17 4.16
N ARG A 173 14.13 -6.52 2.87
CA ARG A 173 13.38 -7.68 2.38
C ARG A 173 14.31 -8.88 2.22
N VAL A 174 13.76 -10.08 2.34
CA VAL A 174 14.50 -11.32 2.13
C VAL A 174 13.92 -12.07 0.93
N ASN A 175 14.78 -12.34 -0.04
CA ASN A 175 14.48 -13.32 -1.09
C ASN A 175 15.23 -14.62 -0.79
N TYR A 176 14.59 -15.75 -1.05
CA TYR A 176 15.16 -17.07 -0.90
C TYR A 176 15.21 -17.76 -2.25
N ASP A 177 16.05 -18.79 -2.38
CA ASP A 177 15.98 -19.68 -3.53
C ASP A 177 14.61 -20.37 -3.60
N PRO A 178 14.11 -20.73 -4.80
CA PRO A 178 12.79 -21.35 -4.95
C PRO A 178 12.58 -22.61 -4.10
N THR A 179 13.63 -23.41 -3.90
CA THR A 179 13.59 -24.62 -3.05
C THR A 179 13.35 -24.29 -1.59
N GLU A 180 13.89 -23.17 -1.11
CA GLU A 180 13.75 -22.72 0.27
C GLU A 180 12.41 -22.03 0.50
N TRP A 181 11.92 -21.25 -0.46
CA TRP A 181 10.54 -20.77 -0.47
C TRP A 181 9.53 -21.91 -0.37
N LYS A 182 9.76 -23.01 -1.10
CA LYS A 182 8.90 -24.19 -1.06
C LYS A 182 8.87 -24.82 0.34
N LYS A 183 10.03 -25.01 0.98
CA LYS A 183 10.10 -25.51 2.37
C LYS A 183 9.32 -24.62 3.35
N LEU A 184 9.51 -23.30 3.26
CA LEU A 184 8.81 -22.34 4.11
C LEU A 184 7.29 -22.40 3.90
N SER A 185 6.85 -22.53 2.64
CA SER A 185 5.44 -22.72 2.28
C SER A 185 4.86 -24.01 2.86
N ASP A 186 5.56 -25.14 2.72
CA ASP A 186 5.11 -26.44 3.21
C ASP A 186 4.99 -26.49 4.75
N VAL A 187 5.91 -25.83 5.44
CA VAL A 187 5.89 -25.71 6.91
C VAL A 187 4.73 -24.84 7.36
N LEU A 188 4.55 -23.65 6.75
CA LEU A 188 3.44 -22.76 7.06
C LEU A 188 2.08 -23.40 6.76
N TYR A 189 1.98 -24.15 5.67
CA TYR A 189 0.76 -24.85 5.32
C TYR A 189 0.45 -25.98 6.30
N THR A 190 1.48 -26.68 6.82
CA THR A 190 1.32 -27.78 7.77
C THR A 190 0.95 -27.28 9.16
N ASP A 191 1.76 -26.38 9.73
CA ASP A 191 1.55 -25.72 11.02
C ASP A 191 2.06 -24.27 10.96
N GLU A 192 1.12 -23.33 10.86
CA GLU A 192 1.43 -21.90 10.82
C GLU A 192 2.00 -21.39 12.16
N ASN A 193 1.82 -22.12 13.27
CA ASN A 193 2.26 -21.68 14.59
C ASN A 193 3.76 -21.86 14.83
N VAL A 194 4.46 -22.54 13.90
CA VAL A 194 5.93 -22.59 13.84
C VAL A 194 6.52 -21.17 13.77
N PHE A 195 5.84 -20.26 13.07
CA PHE A 195 6.26 -18.86 12.94
C PHE A 195 5.37 -17.93 13.75
N LYS A 196 5.95 -16.86 14.30
CA LYS A 196 5.15 -15.80 14.94
C LYS A 196 4.32 -15.05 13.88
N PRO A 197 3.19 -14.42 14.26
CA PRO A 197 2.36 -13.69 13.31
C PRO A 197 3.10 -12.61 12.51
N SER A 198 4.11 -11.96 13.12
CA SER A 198 4.99 -11.01 12.42
C SER A 198 5.83 -11.67 11.33
N ASP A 199 6.33 -12.88 11.57
CA ASP A 199 7.15 -13.61 10.59
C ASP A 199 6.31 -14.13 9.42
N ARG A 200 5.07 -14.57 9.69
CA ARG A 200 4.11 -14.98 8.65
C ARG A 200 3.71 -13.82 7.76
N ALA A 201 3.37 -12.68 8.36
CA ALA A 201 3.09 -11.46 7.63
C ALA A 201 4.29 -11.01 6.78
N HIS A 202 5.50 -11.03 7.35
CA HIS A 202 6.72 -10.70 6.63
C HIS A 202 6.97 -11.62 5.43
N LEU A 203 6.86 -12.93 5.60
CA LEU A 203 7.04 -13.89 4.50
C LEU A 203 6.02 -13.65 3.38
N LEU A 204 4.76 -13.45 3.75
CA LEU A 204 3.69 -13.15 2.80
C LEU A 204 3.97 -11.82 2.07
N GLU A 205 4.31 -10.77 2.80
CA GLU A 205 4.59 -9.46 2.22
C GLU A 205 5.79 -9.50 1.26
N ASP A 206 6.91 -10.08 1.69
CA ASP A 206 8.12 -10.15 0.88
C ASP A 206 7.90 -10.97 -0.39
N ALA A 207 7.27 -12.15 -0.30
CA ALA A 207 7.03 -12.98 -1.47
C ALA A 207 6.19 -12.25 -2.53
N PHE A 208 5.11 -11.56 -2.12
CA PHE A 208 4.29 -10.78 -3.06
C PHE A 208 5.03 -9.54 -3.59
N LYS A 209 5.82 -8.85 -2.78
CA LYS A 209 6.56 -7.66 -3.22
C LYS A 209 7.72 -8.00 -4.14
N LEU A 210 8.37 -9.14 -3.92
CA LEU A 210 9.36 -9.69 -4.85
C LEU A 210 8.71 -10.06 -6.18
N ALA A 211 7.53 -10.67 -6.14
CA ALA A 211 6.77 -10.97 -7.36
C ALA A 211 6.31 -9.71 -8.11
N ASP A 212 5.81 -8.70 -7.40
CA ASP A 212 5.45 -7.40 -7.99
C ASP A 212 6.65 -6.75 -8.72
N SER A 213 7.88 -6.99 -8.23
CA SER A 213 9.13 -6.48 -8.82
C SER A 213 9.73 -7.37 -9.93
N GLY A 214 9.13 -8.52 -10.22
CA GLY A 214 9.64 -9.50 -11.19
C GLY A 214 10.85 -10.31 -10.72
N LEU A 215 11.12 -10.33 -9.41
CA LEU A 215 12.22 -11.11 -8.79
C LEU A 215 11.76 -12.49 -8.30
N LEU A 216 10.47 -12.77 -8.34
CA LEU A 216 9.87 -14.04 -7.96
C LEU A 216 8.64 -14.31 -8.84
N ASP A 217 8.41 -15.55 -9.26
CA ASP A 217 7.19 -15.90 -10.00
C ASP A 217 5.98 -15.94 -9.06
N TYR A 218 4.83 -15.42 -9.50
CA TYR A 218 3.60 -15.36 -8.68
C TYR A 218 3.09 -16.74 -8.21
N GLU A 219 3.57 -17.84 -8.80
CA GLU A 219 3.30 -19.19 -8.31
C GLU A 219 3.73 -19.35 -6.85
N THR A 220 4.93 -18.90 -6.50
CA THR A 220 5.49 -19.02 -5.15
C THR A 220 4.69 -18.27 -4.07
N PRO A 221 4.40 -16.95 -4.18
CA PRO A 221 3.60 -16.25 -3.17
C PRO A 221 2.15 -16.74 -3.11
N LEU A 222 1.56 -17.18 -4.23
CA LEU A 222 0.22 -17.77 -4.22
C LEU A 222 0.22 -19.11 -3.48
N GLU A 223 1.20 -19.98 -3.71
CA GLU A 223 1.36 -21.22 -2.96
C GLU A 223 1.57 -20.95 -1.46
N LEU A 224 2.48 -20.03 -1.13
CA LEU A 224 2.73 -19.59 0.25
C LEU A 224 1.44 -19.11 0.93
N SER A 225 0.61 -18.32 0.24
CA SER A 225 -0.60 -17.75 0.83
C SER A 225 -1.67 -18.78 1.25
N GLN A 226 -1.53 -20.05 0.89
CA GLN A 226 -2.44 -21.12 1.30
C GLN A 226 -2.48 -21.33 2.82
N PHE A 227 -1.43 -20.95 3.58
CA PHE A 227 -1.49 -21.01 5.04
C PHE A 227 -2.62 -20.14 5.63
N LEU A 228 -3.08 -19.11 4.89
CA LEU A 228 -4.17 -18.24 5.31
C LEU A 228 -5.47 -19.01 5.56
N GLU A 229 -5.65 -20.19 4.95
CA GLU A 229 -6.80 -21.06 5.23
C GLU A 229 -6.93 -21.44 6.71
N LYS A 230 -5.83 -21.45 7.46
CA LYS A 230 -5.81 -21.76 8.91
C LYS A 230 -5.56 -20.53 9.78
N GLU A 231 -5.24 -19.39 9.18
CA GLU A 231 -4.83 -18.18 9.88
C GLU A 231 -6.00 -17.51 10.60
N THR A 232 -5.74 -17.08 11.83
CA THR A 232 -6.72 -16.38 12.69
C THR A 232 -6.21 -15.04 13.20
N HIS A 233 -4.91 -14.79 13.11
CA HIS A 233 -4.28 -13.61 13.67
C HIS A 233 -4.42 -12.39 12.75
N PHE A 234 -4.66 -11.23 13.35
CA PHE A 234 -4.87 -9.96 12.63
C PHE A 234 -3.71 -9.58 11.70
N VAL A 235 -2.47 -9.71 12.16
CA VAL A 235 -1.28 -9.18 11.46
C VAL A 235 -1.08 -9.79 10.04
N PRO A 236 -1.11 -11.12 9.84
CA PRO A 236 -1.11 -11.70 8.51
C PRO A 236 -2.35 -11.35 7.69
N TRP A 237 -3.55 -11.30 8.28
CA TRP A 237 -4.77 -10.88 7.57
C TRP A 237 -4.73 -9.43 7.09
N ALA A 238 -4.14 -8.51 7.88
CA ALA A 238 -3.93 -7.13 7.47
C ALA A 238 -2.96 -7.02 6.29
N THR A 239 -1.95 -7.88 6.26
CA THR A 239 -1.02 -7.99 5.13
C THR A 239 -1.71 -8.54 3.89
N ALA A 240 -2.46 -9.64 4.06
CA ALA A 240 -3.26 -10.26 3.01
C ALA A 240 -4.28 -9.28 2.42
N TYR A 241 -4.94 -8.46 3.26
CA TYR A 241 -5.87 -7.44 2.80
C TYR A 241 -5.24 -6.48 1.79
N ASN A 242 -4.08 -5.89 2.11
CA ASN A 242 -3.39 -4.97 1.23
C ASN A 242 -2.99 -5.64 -0.10
N ILE A 243 -2.55 -6.90 -0.05
CA ILE A 243 -2.15 -7.68 -1.23
C ILE A 243 -3.38 -7.99 -2.09
N PHE A 244 -4.46 -8.47 -1.47
CA PHE A 244 -5.66 -8.89 -2.18
C PHE A 244 -6.37 -7.71 -2.83
N SER A 245 -6.48 -6.57 -2.14
CA SER A 245 -7.06 -5.34 -2.72
C SER A 245 -6.21 -4.81 -3.88
N PHE A 246 -4.88 -4.85 -3.78
CA PHE A 246 -4.02 -4.47 -4.91
C PHE A 246 -4.24 -5.38 -6.13
N LEU A 247 -4.26 -6.70 -5.94
CA LEU A 247 -4.50 -7.64 -7.03
C LEU A 247 -5.93 -7.56 -7.57
N HIS A 248 -6.91 -7.24 -6.73
CA HIS A 248 -8.27 -6.93 -7.14
C HIS A 248 -8.27 -5.76 -8.12
N ASP A 249 -7.73 -4.61 -7.70
CA ASP A 249 -7.71 -3.39 -8.50
C ASP A 249 -6.96 -3.58 -9.82
N MET A 250 -5.86 -4.32 -9.80
CA MET A 250 -5.08 -4.58 -11.01
C MET A 250 -5.76 -5.54 -11.98
N LEU A 251 -6.49 -6.54 -11.48
CA LEU A 251 -6.95 -7.66 -12.29
C LEU A 251 -8.46 -7.70 -12.52
N ASN A 252 -9.28 -6.90 -11.83
CA ASN A 252 -10.75 -6.97 -11.87
C ASN A 252 -11.38 -7.01 -13.28
N HIS A 253 -10.74 -6.40 -14.29
CA HIS A 253 -11.20 -6.41 -15.69
C HIS A 253 -10.52 -7.47 -16.58
N SER A 254 -9.69 -8.33 -16.00
CA SER A 254 -8.99 -9.41 -16.70
C SER A 254 -9.83 -10.69 -16.77
N LYS A 255 -9.55 -11.52 -17.78
CA LYS A 255 -10.18 -12.85 -17.93
C LYS A 255 -9.81 -13.83 -16.80
N THR A 256 -8.71 -13.58 -16.10
CA THR A 256 -8.19 -14.46 -15.04
C THR A 256 -8.82 -14.16 -13.68
N TYR A 257 -9.31 -12.94 -13.47
CA TYR A 257 -9.82 -12.48 -12.18
C TYR A 257 -10.92 -13.35 -11.55
N PRO A 258 -11.88 -13.95 -12.29
CA PRO A 258 -12.83 -14.86 -11.67
C PRO A 258 -12.17 -16.06 -10.95
N LYS A 259 -11.04 -16.56 -11.47
CA LYS A 259 -10.26 -17.63 -10.82
C LYS A 259 -9.57 -17.12 -9.55
N LEU A 260 -8.95 -15.94 -9.63
CA LEU A 260 -8.29 -15.30 -8.49
C LEU A 260 -9.28 -14.96 -7.37
N ARG A 261 -10.42 -14.36 -7.71
CA ARG A 261 -11.52 -14.07 -6.79
C ARG A 261 -11.95 -15.33 -6.07
N LYS A 262 -12.22 -16.43 -6.80
CA LYS A 262 -12.60 -17.72 -6.21
C LYS A 262 -11.52 -18.26 -5.26
N TYR A 263 -10.25 -18.14 -5.64
CA TYR A 263 -9.13 -18.52 -4.79
C TYR A 263 -9.12 -17.74 -3.47
N PHE A 264 -9.20 -16.41 -3.51
CA PHE A 264 -9.26 -15.58 -2.30
C PHE A 264 -10.52 -15.83 -1.46
N THR A 265 -11.69 -16.05 -2.08
CA THR A 265 -12.90 -16.44 -1.35
C THR A 265 -12.67 -17.73 -0.55
N ASN A 266 -11.95 -18.70 -1.10
CA ASN A 266 -11.67 -19.96 -0.40
C ASN A 266 -10.73 -19.75 0.80
N LEU A 267 -9.67 -18.96 0.64
CA LEU A 267 -8.74 -18.66 1.73
C LEU A 267 -9.44 -17.99 2.92
N VAL A 268 -10.34 -17.04 2.64
CA VAL A 268 -11.02 -16.24 3.67
C VAL A 268 -12.13 -17.02 4.39
N LYS A 269 -12.68 -18.08 3.77
CA LYS A 269 -13.88 -18.76 4.24
C LYS A 269 -13.80 -19.21 5.70
N LYS A 270 -12.75 -19.95 6.08
CA LYS A 270 -12.65 -20.49 7.44
C LYS A 270 -12.54 -19.38 8.50
N ALA A 271 -11.80 -18.31 8.19
CA ALA A 271 -11.69 -17.16 9.07
C ALA A 271 -13.03 -16.42 9.19
N TYR A 272 -13.80 -16.31 8.10
CA TYR A 272 -15.16 -15.76 8.13
C TYR A 272 -16.07 -16.56 9.06
N ASP A 273 -16.05 -17.89 8.95
CA ASP A 273 -16.86 -18.80 9.76
C ASP A 273 -16.50 -18.69 11.26
N ASP A 274 -15.22 -18.49 11.61
CA ASP A 274 -14.76 -18.33 12.99
C ASP A 274 -15.11 -16.95 13.60
N LEU A 275 -14.92 -15.88 12.83
CA LEU A 275 -15.03 -14.51 13.36
C LEU A 275 -16.48 -14.04 13.43
N GLY A 276 -17.27 -14.35 12.40
CA GLY A 276 -18.69 -14.01 12.29
C GLY A 276 -19.02 -12.53 12.44
N TRP A 277 -20.32 -12.20 12.45
CA TRP A 277 -20.82 -10.83 12.52
C TRP A 277 -21.06 -10.33 13.94
N GLU A 278 -21.11 -11.23 14.92
CA GLU A 278 -21.40 -10.88 16.32
C GLU A 278 -20.12 -10.44 17.04
N VAL A 279 -20.05 -9.15 17.36
CA VAL A 279 -18.93 -8.59 18.15
C VAL A 279 -19.18 -8.84 19.62
N LYS A 280 -18.30 -9.61 20.26
CA LYS A 280 -18.41 -9.92 21.68
C LYS A 280 -17.59 -8.93 22.51
N ASP A 281 -18.11 -8.54 23.68
CA ASP A 281 -17.42 -7.59 24.56
C ASP A 281 -16.05 -8.11 25.02
N ASN A 282 -15.93 -9.42 25.23
CA ASN A 282 -14.70 -10.09 25.66
C ASN A 282 -13.72 -10.42 24.52
N ASP A 283 -14.03 -10.08 23.26
CA ASP A 283 -13.08 -10.25 22.17
C ASP A 283 -11.86 -9.35 22.38
N SER A 284 -10.67 -9.90 22.14
CA SER A 284 -9.45 -9.10 22.15
C SER A 284 -9.49 -8.03 21.05
N TYR A 285 -8.79 -6.91 21.27
CA TYR A 285 -8.68 -5.84 20.27
C TYR A 285 -8.25 -6.38 18.90
N LEU A 286 -7.23 -7.26 18.86
CA LEU A 286 -6.75 -7.86 17.63
C LEU A 286 -7.80 -8.76 16.96
N ARG A 287 -8.61 -9.50 17.73
CA ARG A 287 -9.70 -10.30 17.16
C ARG A 287 -10.78 -9.43 16.52
N LYS A 288 -11.16 -8.31 17.16
CA LYS A 288 -12.10 -7.33 16.59
C LYS A 288 -11.56 -6.74 15.29
N ARG A 289 -10.27 -6.42 15.24
CA ARG A 289 -9.58 -5.93 14.04
C ARG A 289 -9.52 -6.99 12.93
N ALA A 290 -9.22 -8.25 13.26
CA ALA A 290 -9.24 -9.37 12.31
C ALA A 290 -10.64 -9.56 11.73
N ARG A 291 -11.69 -9.54 12.57
CA ARG A 291 -13.09 -9.62 12.15
C ARG A 291 -13.42 -8.59 11.08
N SER A 292 -13.13 -7.32 11.33
CA SER A 292 -13.44 -6.25 10.38
C SER A 292 -12.79 -6.48 9.01
N ILE A 293 -11.52 -6.91 8.99
CA ILE A 293 -10.80 -7.20 7.74
C ILE A 293 -11.36 -8.43 7.03
N VAL A 294 -11.56 -9.53 7.76
CA VAL A 294 -12.01 -10.80 7.18
C VAL A 294 -13.43 -10.69 6.63
N LEU A 295 -14.35 -10.03 7.34
CA LEU A 295 -15.69 -9.77 6.85
C LEU A 295 -15.68 -8.90 5.59
N ARG A 296 -14.84 -7.85 5.55
CA ARG A 296 -14.67 -7.00 4.37
C ARG A 296 -14.19 -7.82 3.17
N LEU A 297 -13.11 -8.59 3.35
CA LEU A 297 -12.55 -9.46 2.31
C LEU A 297 -13.58 -10.48 1.81
N ALA A 298 -14.31 -11.12 2.73
CA ALA A 298 -15.32 -12.11 2.37
C ALA A 298 -16.38 -11.49 1.45
N CYS A 299 -16.90 -10.32 1.79
CA CYS A 299 -17.91 -9.63 0.99
C CYS A 299 -17.34 -9.10 -0.34
N GLU A 300 -16.17 -8.46 -0.32
CA GLU A 300 -15.48 -7.92 -1.51
C GLU A 300 -15.20 -9.01 -2.55
N PHE A 301 -14.75 -10.19 -2.11
CA PHE A 301 -14.49 -11.33 -2.98
C PHE A 301 -15.71 -12.24 -3.21
N GLY A 302 -16.89 -11.87 -2.72
CA GLY A 302 -18.16 -12.51 -3.12
C GLY A 302 -18.56 -13.77 -2.37
N HIS A 303 -18.11 -13.91 -1.12
CA HIS A 303 -18.61 -14.94 -0.23
C HIS A 303 -20.12 -14.79 -0.03
N GLN A 304 -20.89 -15.80 -0.42
CA GLN A 304 -22.35 -15.69 -0.56
C GLN A 304 -23.06 -15.41 0.77
N GLU A 305 -22.61 -16.03 1.86
CA GLU A 305 -23.19 -15.80 3.19
C GLU A 305 -22.90 -14.38 3.68
N CYS A 306 -21.70 -13.84 3.40
CA CYS A 306 -21.36 -12.46 3.72
C CYS A 306 -22.28 -11.48 3.00
N LEU A 307 -22.47 -11.65 1.68
CA LEU A 307 -23.35 -10.79 0.89
C LEU A 307 -24.80 -10.84 1.36
N LYS A 308 -25.28 -12.03 1.75
CA LYS A 308 -26.63 -12.20 2.29
C LYS A 308 -26.79 -11.49 3.64
N GLU A 309 -25.84 -11.66 4.55
CA GLU A 309 -25.84 -11.01 5.87
C GLU A 309 -25.79 -9.48 5.75
N VAL A 310 -24.91 -8.94 4.91
CA VAL A 310 -24.85 -7.50 4.63
C VAL A 310 -26.18 -6.99 4.09
N GLY A 311 -26.76 -7.65 3.09
CA GLY A 311 -28.04 -7.24 2.52
C GLY A 311 -29.18 -7.24 3.54
N GLN A 312 -29.23 -8.25 4.41
CA GLN A 312 -30.24 -8.34 5.47
C GLN A 312 -30.06 -7.24 6.53
N ARG A 313 -28.84 -7.05 7.04
CA ARG A 313 -28.53 -6.06 8.07
C ARG A 313 -28.72 -4.63 7.56
N PHE A 314 -28.31 -4.36 6.33
CA PHE A 314 -28.51 -3.06 5.69
C PHE A 314 -29.99 -2.75 5.48
N SER A 315 -30.77 -3.73 5.00
CA SER A 315 -32.22 -3.57 4.82
C SER A 315 -32.94 -3.31 6.14
N ALA A 316 -32.56 -4.03 7.21
CA ALA A 316 -33.11 -3.82 8.54
C ALA A 316 -32.78 -2.41 9.08
N TRP A 317 -31.52 -1.97 8.92
CA TRP A 317 -31.09 -0.63 9.33
C TRP A 317 -31.84 0.49 8.60
N ILE A 318 -32.11 0.36 7.30
CA ILE A 318 -32.91 1.36 6.55
C ILE A 318 -34.33 1.51 7.13
N LEU A 319 -34.93 0.42 7.61
CA LEU A 319 -36.26 0.44 8.22
C LEU A 319 -36.26 1.00 9.65
N SER A 320 -35.10 1.04 10.32
CA SER A 320 -34.95 1.48 11.71
C SER A 320 -33.60 2.20 11.92
N PRO A 321 -33.41 3.39 11.34
CA PRO A 321 -32.11 4.07 11.30
C PRO A 321 -31.60 4.55 12.66
N GLU A 322 -32.49 4.62 13.66
CA GLU A 322 -32.19 4.91 15.07
C GLU A 322 -31.30 3.81 15.70
N GLU A 323 -31.44 2.56 15.25
CA GLU A 323 -30.65 1.41 15.74
C GLU A 323 -29.27 1.41 15.07
N ARG A 324 -28.27 1.89 15.80
CA ARG A 324 -26.89 1.95 15.27
C ARG A 324 -26.25 0.58 15.26
N LEU A 325 -25.76 0.20 14.08
CA LEU A 325 -24.89 -0.96 13.90
C LEU A 325 -23.57 -0.76 14.67
N HIS A 326 -22.99 -1.86 15.12
CA HIS A 326 -21.75 -1.84 15.89
C HIS A 326 -20.60 -1.19 15.06
N PRO A 327 -19.79 -0.28 15.64
CA PRO A 327 -18.77 0.48 14.92
C PRO A 327 -17.77 -0.37 14.12
N ASP A 328 -17.40 -1.54 14.63
CA ASP A 328 -16.40 -2.41 13.98
C ASP A 328 -16.88 -3.05 12.66
N ILE A 329 -18.19 -3.10 12.41
CA ILE A 329 -18.78 -3.78 11.24
C ILE A 329 -19.66 -2.89 10.37
N ARG A 330 -20.09 -1.72 10.87
CA ARG A 330 -21.03 -0.85 10.15
C ARG A 330 -20.51 -0.38 8.79
N ASP A 331 -19.21 -0.13 8.65
CA ASP A 331 -18.56 0.30 7.40
C ASP A 331 -18.52 -0.78 6.32
N ILE A 332 -18.90 -2.02 6.66
CA ILE A 332 -19.03 -3.15 5.71
C ILE A 332 -20.50 -3.30 5.31
N ILE A 333 -21.42 -2.83 6.15
CA ILE A 333 -22.87 -2.97 5.96
C ILE A 333 -23.43 -1.77 5.20
N TYR A 334 -22.97 -0.55 5.51
CA TYR A 334 -23.26 0.67 4.73
C TYR A 334 -22.63 0.59 3.35
#